data_AF-A0A7S3S150-F1
#
_entry.id   AF-A0A7S3S150-F1
#
_cell.length_a   1.000
_cell.length_b   1.000
_cell.length_c   1.000
_cell.angle_alpha   90.00
_cell.angle_beta   90.00
_cell.angle_gamma   90.00
#
_symmetry.space_group_name_H-M   'P 1'
#
loop_
_entity.id
_entity.type
_entity.pdbx_description
1 polymer ?
#
loop_
_entity_poly.entity_id
_entity_poly.type
_entity_poly.pdbx_seq_one_letter_code
_entity_poly.pdbx_strand_id
1 'polypeptide(L)'
;AGPTELVQKMTNLLNVEADCSNYHKLPELGFIVGGKILSLAPRDYVDKAGSRCDVTLMSLDVPPPKGPLFVFGIPFLQRYYSVYDHANSRVGFAVANHAGENAPALMSVGATEQARAPSFLSKGGRRKQGRLAPEQ
;
A
#
# COMPACT_ATOMS: atom_id res chain seq x y z
N ALA A 1 -10.37 12.15 1.35
CA ALA A 1 -11.53 12.79 2.00
C ALA A 1 -12.69 11.82 2.08
N GLY A 2 -13.59 11.97 3.04
CA GLY A 2 -14.77 11.10 3.18
C GLY A 2 -15.79 11.66 4.17
N PRO A 3 -16.89 10.92 4.43
CA PRO A 3 -17.95 11.38 5.33
C PRO A 3 -17.42 11.76 6.71
N THR A 4 -17.90 12.89 7.23
CA THR A 4 -17.35 13.51 8.45
C THR A 4 -17.31 12.54 9.64
N GLU A 5 -18.38 11.77 9.84
CA GLU A 5 -18.46 10.81 10.96
C GLU A 5 -17.36 9.74 10.90
N LEU A 6 -17.08 9.21 9.70
CA LEU A 6 -16.08 8.17 9.51
C LEU A 6 -14.67 8.73 9.61
N VAL A 7 -14.42 9.89 9.00
CA VAL A 7 -13.11 10.54 9.06
C VAL A 7 -12.77 10.93 10.50
N GLN A 8 -13.71 11.53 11.24
CA GLN A 8 -13.48 11.90 12.63
C GLN A 8 -13.19 10.68 13.50
N LYS A 9 -13.97 9.60 13.33
CA LYS A 9 -13.74 8.35 14.04
C LYS A 9 -12.36 7.77 13.74
N MET A 10 -11.97 7.77 12.47
CA MET A 10 -10.66 7.25 12.03
C MET A 10 -9.51 8.09 12.59
N THR A 11 -9.59 9.42 12.50
CA THR A 11 -8.57 10.33 13.06
C THR A 11 -8.43 10.17 14.57
N ASN A 12 -9.54 10.02 15.29
CA ASN A 12 -9.53 9.78 16.73
C ASN A 12 -8.88 8.43 17.08
N LEU A 13 -9.12 7.38 16.28
CA LEU A 13 -8.50 6.06 16.48
C LEU A 13 -7.00 6.06 16.18
N LEU A 14 -6.57 6.84 15.19
CA LEU A 14 -5.15 6.98 14.85
C LEU A 14 -4.36 7.70 15.95
N ASN A 15 -4.99 8.68 16.61
CA ASN A 15 -4.40 9.48 17.70
C ASN A 15 -2.97 9.94 17.38
N VAL A 16 -2.75 10.58 16.23
CA VAL A 16 -1.41 11.06 15.85
C VAL A 16 -1.01 12.21 16.74
N GLU A 17 0.09 12.05 17.46
CA GLU A 17 0.60 13.10 18.34
C GLU A 17 1.26 14.20 17.50
N ALA A 18 0.99 15.45 17.87
CA ALA A 18 1.48 16.62 17.12
C ALA A 18 3.01 16.72 17.08
N ASP A 19 3.70 16.08 18.03
CA ASP A 19 5.16 16.03 18.14
C ASP A 19 5.80 14.81 17.45
N CYS A 20 5.00 14.01 16.74
CA CYS A 20 5.40 12.77 16.10
C CYS A 20 5.90 11.66 17.06
N SER A 21 5.72 11.78 18.37
CA SER A 21 6.27 10.83 19.36
C SER A 21 5.78 9.39 19.17
N ASN A 22 4.56 9.22 18.67
CA ASN A 22 3.97 7.91 18.41
C ASN A 22 4.03 7.46 16.94
N TYR A 23 4.70 8.20 16.06
CA TYR A 23 4.69 7.98 14.61
C TYR A 23 5.01 6.54 14.20
N HIS A 24 6.03 5.92 14.81
CA HIS A 24 6.47 4.56 14.50
C HIS A 24 5.53 3.46 15.01
N LYS A 25 4.51 3.81 15.80
CA LYS A 25 3.49 2.90 16.34
C LYS A 25 2.16 3.00 15.60
N LEU A 26 2.04 3.91 14.64
CA LEU A 26 0.81 4.15 13.91
C LEU A 26 0.51 2.95 12.99
N PRO A 27 -0.77 2.54 12.87
CA PRO A 27 -1.15 1.38 12.07
C PRO A 27 -1.12 1.67 10.57
N GLU A 28 -1.19 0.63 9.74
CA GLU A 28 -1.53 0.80 8.33
C GLU A 28 -3.04 1.02 8.16
N LEU A 29 -3.42 1.89 7.23
CA LEU A 29 -4.82 2.13 6.84
C LEU A 29 -5.16 1.33 5.59
N GLY A 30 -5.97 0.29 5.74
CA GLY A 30 -6.40 -0.58 4.63
C GLY A 30 -7.74 -0.18 4.02
N PHE A 31 -7.79 -0.04 2.69
CA PHE A 31 -9.03 0.15 1.93
C PHE A 31 -9.35 -1.12 1.14
N ILE A 32 -10.57 -1.64 1.29
CA ILE A 32 -11.02 -2.79 0.50
C ILE A 32 -11.63 -2.30 -0.80
N VAL A 33 -10.98 -2.61 -1.93
CA VAL A 33 -11.42 -2.23 -3.28
C VAL A 33 -11.28 -3.44 -4.20
N GLY A 34 -12.38 -3.88 -4.81
CA GLY A 34 -12.37 -5.00 -5.76
C GLY A 34 -11.81 -6.32 -5.18
N GLY A 35 -12.02 -6.58 -3.88
CA GLY A 35 -11.50 -7.76 -3.19
C GLY A 35 -9.99 -7.72 -2.88
N LYS A 36 -9.33 -6.57 -3.08
CA LYS A 36 -7.95 -6.33 -2.64
C LYS A 36 -7.92 -5.32 -1.50
N ILE A 37 -6.92 -5.46 -0.64
CA ILE A 37 -6.62 -4.47 0.40
C ILE A 37 -5.52 -3.56 -0.14
N LEU A 38 -5.85 -2.28 -0.26
CA LEU A 38 -4.94 -1.21 -0.63
C LEU A 38 -4.56 -0.47 0.64
N SER A 39 -3.39 -0.77 1.20
CA SER A 39 -2.91 -0.18 2.45
C SER A 39 -2.12 1.12 2.24
N LEU A 40 -2.31 2.08 3.15
CA LEU A 40 -1.45 3.26 3.31
C LEU A 40 -0.65 3.11 4.61
N ALA A 41 0.67 3.24 4.52
CA ALA A 41 1.56 3.27 5.66
C ALA A 41 1.52 4.66 6.35
N PRO A 42 2.01 4.82 7.58
CA PRO A 42 2.04 6.12 8.26
C PRO A 42 2.69 7.23 7.43
N ARG A 43 3.73 6.92 6.66
CA ARG A 43 4.36 7.86 5.73
C ARG A 43 3.46 8.38 4.61
N ASP A 44 2.42 7.63 4.27
CA ASP A 44 1.51 7.96 3.17
C ASP A 44 0.38 8.88 3.65
N TYR A 45 -0.08 8.77 4.91
CA TYR A 45 -1.25 9.50 5.43
C TYR A 45 -0.94 10.52 6.55
N VAL A 46 0.30 10.59 7.02
CA VAL A 46 0.77 11.60 7.99
C VAL A 46 1.66 12.59 7.27
N ASP A 47 1.31 13.87 7.35
CA ASP A 47 2.19 14.95 6.94
C ASP A 47 3.17 15.26 8.07
N LYS A 48 4.46 15.26 7.75
CA LYS A 48 5.55 15.50 8.70
C LYS A 48 6.29 16.77 8.31
N ALA A 49 5.89 17.88 8.90
CA ALA A 49 6.51 19.18 8.72
C ALA A 49 7.50 19.45 9.87
N GLY A 50 8.75 19.03 9.70
CA GLY A 50 9.79 19.17 10.73
C GLY A 50 9.51 18.30 11.95
N SER A 51 9.25 18.94 13.10
CA SER A 51 8.86 18.27 14.35
C SER A 51 7.35 18.15 14.53
N ARG A 52 6.55 18.58 13.55
CA ARG A 52 5.09 18.52 13.62
C ARG A 52 4.54 17.38 12.76
N CYS A 53 3.64 16.59 13.32
CA CYS A 53 2.87 15.58 12.60
C CYS A 53 1.39 15.93 12.57
N ASP A 54 0.75 15.71 11.42
CA ASP A 54 -0.69 15.88 11.26
C ASP A 54 -1.25 14.82 10.30
N VAL A 55 -2.52 14.47 10.46
CA VAL A 55 -3.18 13.47 9.61
C VAL A 55 -3.76 14.17 8.38
N THR A 56 -3.44 13.68 7.18
CA THR A 56 -3.89 14.30 5.92
C THR A 56 -5.29 13.85 5.48
N LEU A 57 -6.11 13.37 6.41
CA LEU A 57 -7.49 12.97 6.15
C LEU A 57 -8.41 14.17 6.31
N MET A 58 -9.37 14.31 5.38
CA MET A 58 -10.28 15.44 5.35
C MET A 58 -11.72 14.97 5.35
N SER A 59 -12.56 15.67 6.10
CA SER A 59 -14.01 15.47 6.10
C SER A 59 -14.64 16.15 4.90
N LEU A 60 -15.59 15.46 4.25
CA LEU A 60 -16.35 15.95 3.11
C LEU A 60 -17.71 15.25 3.07
N ASP A 61 -18.77 16.00 3.34
CA ASP A 61 -20.15 15.52 3.21
C ASP A 61 -20.75 15.99 1.89
N VAL A 62 -20.96 15.04 0.98
CA VAL A 62 -21.62 15.29 -0.30
C VAL A 62 -23.09 14.88 -0.20
N PRO A 63 -24.06 15.77 -0.46
CA PRO A 63 -25.47 15.40 -0.40
C PRO A 63 -25.89 14.48 -1.56
N PRO A 64 -27.06 13.80 -1.44
CA PRO A 64 -27.67 13.09 -2.55
C PRO A 64 -27.85 13.98 -3.80
N PRO A 65 -27.79 13.43 -5.02
CA PRO A 65 -27.76 12.00 -5.37
C PRO A 65 -26.35 11.38 -5.48
N LYS A 66 -25.29 12.16 -5.28
CA LYS A 66 -23.91 11.72 -5.57
C LYS A 66 -23.16 11.18 -4.35
N GLY A 67 -23.53 11.62 -3.14
CA GLY A 67 -22.95 11.09 -1.91
C GLY A 67 -23.82 10.02 -1.24
N PRO A 68 -23.30 9.38 -0.17
CA PRO A 68 -21.97 9.58 0.41
C PRO A 68 -20.85 8.98 -0.46
N LEU A 69 -19.67 9.59 -0.47
CA LEU A 69 -18.54 9.11 -1.25
C LEU A 69 -17.21 9.31 -0.52
N PHE A 70 -16.21 8.53 -0.93
CA PHE A 70 -14.81 8.76 -0.57
C PHE A 70 -14.07 9.33 -1.78
N VAL A 71 -13.16 10.27 -1.51
CA VAL A 71 -12.25 10.81 -2.51
C VAL A 71 -10.83 10.37 -2.14
N PHE A 72 -10.26 9.48 -2.96
CA PHE A 72 -8.86 9.08 -2.85
C PHE A 72 -7.96 10.13 -3.48
N GLY A 73 -7.32 10.93 -2.62
CA GLY A 73 -6.48 12.06 -3.03
C GLY A 73 -5.00 11.71 -3.21
N ILE A 74 -4.17 12.74 -3.13
CA ILE A 74 -2.71 12.68 -3.36
C ILE A 74 -2.02 11.54 -2.57
N PRO A 75 -2.24 11.34 -1.26
CA PRO A 75 -1.68 10.21 -0.50
C PRO A 75 -1.82 8.86 -1.19
N PHE A 76 -3.02 8.58 -1.69
CA PHE A 76 -3.35 7.32 -2.33
C PHE A 76 -2.73 7.23 -3.73
N LEU A 77 -2.79 8.33 -4.50
CA LEU A 77 -2.24 8.38 -5.86
C LEU A 77 -0.71 8.36 -5.90
N GLN A 78 -0.04 8.83 -4.85
CA GLN A 78 1.41 8.69 -4.69
C GLN A 78 1.78 7.24 -4.37
N ARG A 79 0.99 6.57 -3.54
CA ARG A 79 1.23 5.18 -3.16
C ARG A 79 0.90 4.18 -4.28
N TYR A 80 -0.18 4.44 -5.02
CA TYR A 80 -0.70 3.54 -6.04
C TYR A 80 -0.71 4.19 -7.41
N TYR A 81 0.02 3.59 -8.34
CA TYR A 81 -0.14 3.88 -9.75
C TYR A 81 -1.55 3.48 -10.18
N SER A 82 -2.26 4.43 -10.80
CA SER A 82 -3.67 4.28 -11.15
C SER A 82 -3.84 4.34 -12.67
N VAL A 83 -4.51 3.35 -13.24
CA VAL A 83 -4.82 3.27 -14.68
C VAL A 83 -6.32 3.46 -14.87
N TYR A 84 -6.69 4.45 -15.67
CA TYR A 84 -8.08 4.76 -15.99
C TYR A 84 -8.41 4.22 -17.39
N ASP A 85 -9.11 3.09 -17.45
CA ASP A 85 -9.51 2.44 -18.69
C ASP A 85 -10.95 2.84 -19.01
N HIS A 86 -11.07 3.96 -19.76
CA HIS A 86 -12.36 4.52 -20.15
C HIS A 86 -13.13 3.60 -21.10
N ALA A 87 -12.45 2.87 -21.99
CA ALA A 87 -13.09 1.97 -22.95
C ALA A 87 -13.84 0.82 -22.27
N ASN A 88 -13.34 0.37 -21.11
CA ASN A 88 -13.95 -0.71 -20.33
C ASN A 88 -14.58 -0.23 -19.01
N SER A 89 -14.72 1.08 -18.81
CA SER A 89 -15.32 1.69 -17.60
C SER A 89 -14.74 1.16 -16.28
N ARG A 90 -13.40 1.05 -16.19
CA ARG A 90 -12.73 0.50 -15.00
C ARG A 90 -11.48 1.28 -14.60
N VAL A 91 -11.09 1.11 -13.35
CA VAL A 91 -9.84 1.65 -12.79
C VAL A 91 -9.01 0.50 -12.24
N GLY A 92 -7.72 0.48 -12.57
CA GLY A 92 -6.75 -0.48 -12.06
C GLY A 92 -5.73 0.20 -11.15
N PHE A 93 -5.26 -0.52 -10.14
CA PHE A 93 -4.26 -0.05 -9.19
C PHE A 93 -3.06 -1.00 -9.15
N ALA A 94 -1.86 -0.44 -9.10
CA ALA A 94 -0.62 -1.15 -8.85
C ALA A 94 0.22 -0.36 -7.83
N VAL A 95 1.10 -1.03 -7.08
CA VAL A 95 2.01 -0.32 -6.17
C VAL A 95 2.95 0.55 -7.00
N ALA A 96 3.04 1.84 -6.67
CA ALA A 96 3.94 2.75 -7.35
C ALA A 96 5.40 2.40 -7.05
N ASN A 97 6.27 2.56 -8.06
CA ASN A 97 7.70 2.34 -7.91
C ASN A 97 8.37 3.61 -7.37
N HIS A 98 8.82 3.56 -6.12
CA HIS A 98 9.58 4.63 -5.47
C HIS A 98 11.04 4.21 -5.33
N ALA A 99 11.96 5.07 -5.76
CA ALA A 99 13.38 4.77 -5.75
C ALA A 99 13.86 4.43 -4.32
N GLY A 100 14.49 3.27 -4.15
CA GLY A 100 14.98 2.82 -2.85
C GLY A 100 13.94 2.14 -1.95
N GLU A 101 12.72 1.91 -2.42
CA GLU A 101 11.70 1.16 -1.69
C GLU A 101 11.36 -0.17 -2.36
N ASN A 102 11.23 -1.23 -1.55
CA ASN A 102 10.60 -2.47 -2.01
C ASN A 102 9.08 -2.29 -1.99
N ALA A 103 8.46 -2.38 -3.16
CA ALA A 103 7.01 -2.34 -3.30
C ALA A 103 6.37 -3.54 -2.55
N PRO A 104 5.53 -3.32 -1.52
CA PRO A 104 4.82 -4.43 -0.91
C PRO A 104 3.78 -5.02 -1.86
N ALA A 105 3.47 -6.30 -1.66
CA ALA A 105 2.46 -6.98 -2.45
C ALA A 105 1.04 -6.50 -2.09
N LEU A 106 0.16 -6.44 -3.09
CA LEU A 106 -1.27 -6.21 -2.87
C LEU A 106 -1.91 -7.43 -2.22
N MET A 107 -2.46 -7.26 -1.02
CA MET A 107 -3.11 -8.34 -0.28
C MET A 107 -4.53 -8.59 -0.81
N SER A 108 -4.95 -9.86 -0.84
CA SER A 108 -6.29 -10.26 -1.28
C SER A 108 -7.19 -10.51 -0.07
N VAL A 109 -8.40 -9.97 -0.10
CA VAL A 109 -9.42 -10.26 0.93
C VAL A 109 -9.82 -11.73 0.78
N GLY A 110 -9.64 -12.53 1.83
CA GLY A 110 -9.93 -13.97 1.83
C GLY A 110 -8.74 -14.89 1.53
N ALA A 111 -7.51 -14.36 1.44
CA ALA A 111 -6.32 -15.20 1.49
C ALA A 111 -6.11 -15.70 2.92
N THR A 112 -6.61 -16.90 3.23
CA THR A 112 -6.15 -17.65 4.39
C THR A 112 -4.66 -17.97 4.22
N GLU A 113 -3.93 -17.86 5.32
CA GLU A 113 -2.47 -17.83 5.46
C GLU A 113 -1.77 -19.16 5.13
N GLN A 114 -1.98 -19.72 3.94
CA GLN A 114 -1.38 -21.00 3.55
C GLN A 114 -0.58 -20.92 2.24
N ALA A 115 0.30 -19.92 2.17
CA ALA A 115 1.47 -20.01 1.30
C ALA A 115 2.58 -20.76 2.05
N ARG A 116 2.45 -22.10 2.15
CA ARG A 116 3.56 -22.96 2.56
C ARG A 116 4.64 -22.88 1.47
N ALA A 117 5.77 -22.27 1.79
CA ALA A 117 6.92 -22.20 0.90
C ALA A 117 7.29 -23.60 0.36
N PRO A 118 7.59 -23.76 -0.93
CA PRO A 118 8.15 -25.02 -1.42
C PRO A 118 9.57 -25.16 -0.87
N SER A 119 9.79 -26.21 -0.10
CA SER A 119 11.12 -26.66 0.30
C SER A 119 11.94 -26.99 -0.94
N PHE A 120 12.88 -26.10 -1.28
CA PHE A 120 13.93 -26.34 -2.27
C PHE A 120 14.84 -27.48 -1.75
N LEU A 121 14.62 -28.69 -2.26
CA LEU A 121 15.59 -29.77 -2.13
C LEU A 121 16.82 -29.43 -2.98
N SER A 122 17.89 -29.01 -2.31
CA SER A 122 19.23 -28.93 -2.88
C SER A 122 19.70 -30.34 -3.24
N LYS A 123 19.61 -30.72 -4.52
CA LYS A 123 20.39 -31.83 -5.07
C LYS A 123 21.71 -31.27 -5.58
N GLY A 124 22.75 -31.44 -4.76
CA GLY A 124 24.15 -31.22 -5.15
C GLY A 124 24.53 -32.14 -6.30
N GLY A 125 24.56 -31.59 -7.52
CA GLY A 125 25.09 -32.22 -8.72
C GLY A 125 26.55 -31.81 -8.93
N ARG A 126 27.46 -32.74 -8.65
CA ARG A 126 28.92 -32.65 -8.83
C ARG A 126 29.26 -32.38 -10.31
N ARG A 127 29.67 -31.15 -10.67
CA ARG A 127 30.23 -30.84 -12.01
C ARG A 127 31.62 -31.46 -12.11
N LYS A 128 31.80 -32.43 -13.02
CA LYS A 128 33.13 -32.86 -13.48
C LYS A 128 33.72 -31.73 -14.34
N GLN A 129 34.94 -31.33 -14.00
CA GLN A 129 35.75 -30.36 -14.73
C GLN A 129 36.26 -31.02 -16.02
N GLY A 130 35.72 -30.62 -17.15
CA GLY A 130 36.22 -30.99 -18.48
C GLY A 130 37.51 -30.23 -18.76
N ARG A 131 38.61 -30.97 -18.80
CA ARG A 131 39.95 -30.52 -19.21
C ARG A 131 39.92 -30.29 -20.74
N LEU A 132 40.07 -29.04 -21.19
CA LEU A 132 40.46 -28.77 -22.57
C LEU A 132 41.98 -28.99 -22.69
N ALA A 133 42.36 -29.84 -23.64
CA ALA A 133 43.73 -30.00 -24.13
C ALA A 133 44.06 -28.86 -25.13
N PRO A 134 45.35 -28.58 -25.38
CA PRO A 134 45.79 -27.37 -26.06
C PRO A 134 45.89 -27.55 -27.58
N GLU A 135 45.79 -26.47 -28.34
CA GLU A 135 46.42 -26.38 -29.65
C GLU A 135 46.87 -24.94 -29.95
N GLN A 136 48.19 -24.86 -30.15
CA GLN A 136 49.06 -23.88 -30.85
C GLN A 136 48.92 -22.38 -30.59
#